data_AF-A0AAW3WVK7-F1
#
_entry.id   AF-A0AAW3WVK7-F1
#
_cell.length_a   1.000
_cell.length_b   1.000
_cell.length_c   1.000
_cell.angle_alpha   90.00
_cell.angle_beta   90.00
_cell.angle_gamma   90.00
#
_symmetry.space_group_name_H-M   'P 1'
#
loop_
_entity.id
_entity.type
_entity.pdbx_description
1 polymer ?
#
loop_
_entity_poly.entity_id
_entity_poly.type
_entity_poly.pdbx_seq_one_letter_code
_entity_poly.pdbx_strand_id
1 'polypeptide(L)'
;MGRSVKVEISGREFPSKKAAVDYFMDQREAVKGSGPIREGHLFEDLRELYTRYCELTKWELGNREIYAFSVDYDPRHTDQNYGSYLCYWVQFSPKDRLSFSVREAVDEIAKTAAEQP
;
A
#
# COMPACT_ATOMS: atom_id res chain seq x y z
N MET A 1 10.77 -6.68 -22.85
CA MET A 1 10.13 -7.83 -22.16
C MET A 1 10.68 -7.86 -20.74
N GLY A 2 9.99 -7.20 -19.80
CA GLY A 2 10.48 -7.02 -18.43
C GLY A 2 10.38 -8.33 -17.66
N ARG A 3 11.47 -8.73 -17.00
CA ARG A 3 11.48 -9.88 -16.09
C ARG A 3 10.34 -9.74 -15.08
N SER A 4 9.55 -10.79 -14.90
CA SER A 4 8.59 -10.85 -13.80
C SER A 4 9.39 -10.85 -12.50
N VAL A 5 9.47 -9.68 -11.86
CA VAL A 5 10.16 -9.55 -10.59
C VAL A 5 9.25 -10.14 -9.53
N LYS A 6 9.77 -11.14 -8.82
CA LYS A 6 9.13 -11.70 -7.64
C LYS A 6 9.17 -10.65 -6.54
N VAL A 7 8.06 -10.45 -5.87
CA VAL A 7 7.94 -9.47 -4.78
C VAL A 7 7.54 -10.24 -3.54
N GLU A 8 8.32 -10.13 -2.48
CA GLU A 8 7.96 -10.69 -1.18
C GLU A 8 7.47 -9.57 -0.26
N ILE A 9 6.28 -9.74 0.29
CA ILE A 9 5.65 -8.79 1.23
C ILE A 9 5.07 -9.63 2.37
N SER A 10 5.48 -9.34 3.60
CA SER A 10 5.02 -10.00 4.83
C SER A 10 5.17 -11.53 4.80
N GLY A 11 6.29 -12.01 4.24
CA GLY A 11 6.55 -13.44 4.05
C GLY A 11 5.67 -14.11 2.98
N ARG A 12 4.86 -13.34 2.25
CA ARG A 12 4.11 -13.82 1.09
C ARG A 12 4.90 -13.50 -0.19
N GLU A 13 5.31 -14.56 -0.87
CA GLU A 13 5.92 -14.44 -2.19
C GLU A 13 4.85 -14.26 -3.27
N PHE A 14 4.95 -13.15 -3.99
CA PHE A 14 4.15 -12.88 -5.17
C PHE A 14 4.97 -13.16 -6.43
N PRO A 15 4.42 -13.91 -7.41
CA PRO A 15 5.13 -14.27 -8.63
C PRO A 15 5.40 -13.07 -9.53
N SER A 16 4.73 -11.94 -9.30
CA SER A 16 4.85 -10.71 -10.07
C SER A 16 4.32 -9.51 -9.29
N LYS A 17 4.87 -8.32 -9.55
CA LYS A 17 4.33 -7.05 -9.03
C LYS A 17 2.83 -6.88 -9.29
N LYS A 18 2.34 -7.31 -10.47
CA LYS A 18 0.91 -7.25 -10.79
C LYS A 18 0.08 -8.13 -9.84
N ALA A 19 0.55 -9.33 -9.50
CA ALA A 19 -0.17 -10.22 -8.59
C ALA A 19 -0.26 -9.65 -7.17
N ALA A 20 0.83 -9.03 -6.68
CA ALA A 20 0.81 -8.30 -5.42
C ALA A 20 -0.19 -7.16 -5.45
N VAL A 21 -0.12 -6.29 -6.47
CA VAL A 21 -1.07 -5.17 -6.61
C VAL A 21 -2.51 -5.66 -6.67
N ASP A 22 -2.79 -6.69 -7.47
CA ASP A 22 -4.14 -7.26 -7.64
C ASP A 22 -4.70 -7.78 -6.31
N TYR A 23 -3.89 -8.50 -5.53
CA TYR A 23 -4.25 -9.00 -4.21
C TYR A 23 -4.68 -7.89 -3.25
N PHE A 24 -3.87 -6.84 -3.12
CA PHE A 24 -4.25 -5.70 -2.28
C PHE A 24 -5.42 -4.92 -2.88
N MET A 25 -5.54 -4.84 -4.20
CA MET A 25 -6.60 -4.11 -4.88
C MET A 25 -7.97 -4.76 -4.66
N ASP A 26 -8.03 -6.09 -4.65
CA ASP A 26 -9.23 -6.89 -4.36
C ASP A 26 -9.70 -6.69 -2.91
N GLN A 27 -8.75 -6.65 -1.96
CA GLN A 27 -9.10 -6.46 -0.54
C GLN A 27 -9.62 -5.07 -0.20
N ARG A 28 -9.44 -4.06 -1.07
CA ARG A 28 -9.89 -2.68 -0.82
C ARG A 28 -11.36 -2.57 -0.49
N GLU A 29 -12.18 -3.30 -1.24
CA GLU A 29 -13.63 -3.26 -1.07
C GLU A 29 -14.05 -3.90 0.25
N ALA A 30 -13.40 -5.00 0.62
CA ALA A 30 -13.59 -5.66 1.91
C ALA A 30 -13.16 -4.75 3.08
N VAL A 31 -11.99 -4.10 2.98
CA VAL A 31 -11.53 -3.14 4.00
C VAL A 31 -12.52 -1.99 4.15
N LYS A 32 -12.98 -1.42 3.04
CA LYS A 32 -13.94 -0.31 3.06
C LYS A 32 -15.26 -0.73 3.70
N GLY A 33 -15.74 -1.95 3.43
CA GLY A 33 -16.94 -2.49 4.06
C GLY A 33 -16.77 -2.81 5.54
N SER A 34 -15.57 -3.28 5.94
CA SER A 34 -15.26 -3.68 7.31
C SER A 34 -14.80 -2.52 8.21
N GLY A 35 -14.35 -1.41 7.64
CA GLY A 35 -13.83 -0.25 8.36
C GLY A 35 -12.30 -0.28 8.59
N PRO A 36 -11.78 0.59 9.47
CA PRO A 36 -10.35 0.69 9.73
C PRO A 36 -9.79 -0.61 10.33
N ILE A 37 -8.78 -1.17 9.67
CA ILE A 37 -8.06 -2.37 10.12
C ILE A 37 -6.93 -1.94 11.03
N ARG A 38 -6.93 -2.47 12.25
CA ARG A 38 -5.91 -2.20 13.27
C ARG A 38 -5.00 -3.40 13.54
N GLU A 39 -5.44 -4.58 13.13
CA GLU A 39 -4.79 -5.85 13.42
C GLU A 39 -5.20 -6.92 12.39
N GLY A 40 -4.41 -8.00 12.31
CA GLY A 40 -4.63 -9.12 11.40
C GLY A 40 -3.63 -9.17 10.24
N HIS A 41 -3.67 -10.27 9.48
CA HIS A 41 -2.71 -10.51 8.39
C HIS A 41 -2.65 -9.37 7.38
N LEU A 42 -3.80 -8.81 6.97
CA LEU A 42 -3.81 -7.68 6.04
C LEU A 42 -3.18 -6.41 6.64
N PHE A 43 -3.34 -6.17 7.95
CA PHE A 43 -2.69 -5.05 8.62
C PHE A 43 -1.17 -5.21 8.59
N GLU A 44 -0.66 -6.42 8.88
CA GLU A 44 0.76 -6.72 8.84
C GLU A 44 1.34 -6.62 7.41
N ASP A 45 0.60 -7.13 6.42
CA ASP A 45 0.92 -6.98 4.99
C ASP A 45 1.02 -5.51 4.57
N LEU A 46 0.00 -4.69 4.90
CA LEU A 46 0.00 -3.26 4.56
C LEU A 46 1.06 -2.48 5.32
N ARG A 47 1.30 -2.83 6.58
CA ARG A 47 2.36 -2.25 7.41
C ARG A 47 3.71 -2.52 6.80
N GLU A 48 4.03 -3.77 6.48
CA GLU A 48 5.32 -4.10 5.88
C GLU A 48 5.48 -3.44 4.50
N LEU A 49 4.45 -3.48 3.66
CA LEU A 49 4.44 -2.80 2.36
C LEU A 49 4.75 -1.30 2.52
N TYR A 50 4.07 -0.63 3.46
CA TYR A 50 4.24 0.79 3.70
C TYR A 50 5.62 1.10 4.30
N THR A 51 6.09 0.30 5.26
CA THR A 51 7.42 0.45 5.85
C THR A 51 8.51 0.31 4.78
N ARG A 52 8.48 -0.75 3.96
CA ARG A 52 9.47 -0.91 2.87
C ARG A 52 9.38 0.24 1.88
N TYR A 53 8.18 0.63 1.46
CA TYR A 53 8.01 1.77 0.56
C TYR A 53 8.59 3.06 1.14
N CYS A 54 8.37 3.30 2.43
CA CYS A 54 8.89 4.44 3.17
C CYS A 54 10.42 4.42 3.24
N GLU A 55 11.03 3.25 3.46
CA GLU A 55 12.49 3.09 3.43
C GLU A 55 13.07 3.40 2.05
N LEU A 56 12.42 2.93 0.98
CA LEU A 56 12.86 3.14 -0.41
C LEU A 56 12.71 4.58 -0.88
N THR A 57 11.57 5.19 -0.56
CA THR A 57 11.29 6.59 -0.89
C THR A 57 11.99 7.58 0.04
N LYS A 58 12.75 7.09 1.03
CA LYS A 58 13.35 7.87 2.12
C LYS A 58 12.32 8.78 2.79
N TRP A 59 11.08 8.30 2.86
CA TRP A 59 10.05 8.98 3.60
C TRP A 59 10.38 8.84 5.08
N GLU A 60 10.34 9.93 5.83
CA GLU A 60 10.58 9.87 7.27
C GLU A 60 9.27 9.56 7.96
N LEU A 61 9.06 8.29 8.31
CA LEU A 61 8.03 7.89 9.26
C LEU A 61 8.22 8.59 10.62
N GLY A 62 9.46 8.96 10.96
CA GLY A 62 9.79 9.66 12.20
C GLY A 62 9.30 8.88 13.42
N ASN A 63 8.61 9.56 14.34
CA ASN A 63 7.94 8.96 15.50
C ASN A 63 6.46 8.61 15.26
N ARG A 64 6.01 8.58 13.99
CA ARG A 64 4.62 8.30 13.65
C ARG A 64 4.40 6.79 13.64
N GLU A 65 3.70 6.29 14.64
CA GLU A 65 3.29 4.89 14.68
C GLU A 65 2.04 4.69 13.81
N ILE A 66 2.08 3.66 12.96
CA ILE A 66 0.94 3.22 12.17
C ILE A 66 -0.11 2.67 13.14
N TYR A 67 -1.20 3.40 13.29
CA TYR A 67 -2.30 3.08 14.21
C TYR A 67 -3.36 2.20 13.54
N ALA A 68 -3.71 2.50 12.28
CA ALA A 68 -4.71 1.75 11.53
C ALA A 68 -4.52 1.94 10.03
N PHE A 69 -5.03 1.00 9.23
CA PHE A 69 -5.24 1.20 7.79
C PHE A 69 -6.72 1.34 7.51
N SER A 70 -7.08 2.14 6.51
CA SER A 70 -8.45 2.31 6.07
C SER A 70 -8.46 2.42 4.56
N VAL A 71 -9.60 2.14 3.95
CA VAL A 71 -9.79 2.40 2.54
C VAL A 71 -10.94 3.38 2.41
N ASP A 72 -10.64 4.51 1.79
CA ASP A 72 -11.59 5.58 1.56
C ASP A 72 -11.43 6.10 0.14
N TYR A 73 -12.48 6.73 -0.37
CA TYR A 73 -12.41 7.34 -1.70
C TYR A 73 -11.60 8.62 -1.60
N ASP A 74 -10.61 8.76 -2.48
CA ASP A 74 -9.96 10.05 -2.69
C ASP A 74 -10.79 10.85 -3.71
N PRO A 75 -11.54 11.89 -3.31
CA PRO A 75 -12.28 12.72 -4.25
C PRO A 75 -11.27 13.60 -5.00
N ARG A 76 -10.66 13.07 -6.04
CA ARG A 76 -9.86 13.88 -6.97
C ARG A 76 -10.82 14.71 -7.81
N HIS A 77 -11.08 15.94 -7.36
CA HIS A 77 -11.67 16.97 -8.20
C HIS A 77 -10.67 17.37 -9.28
N THR A 78 -10.64 16.61 -10.37
CA THR A 78 -10.07 17.09 -11.63
C THR A 78 -11.24 17.46 -12.52
N ASP A 79 -11.28 18.71 -12.95
CA ASP A 79 -12.34 19.46 -13.65
C ASP A 79 -13.17 18.72 -14.72
N GLN A 80 -12.75 17.55 -15.20
CA GLN A 80 -13.42 16.77 -16.25
C GLN A 80 -13.65 15.28 -15.95
N ASN A 81 -13.24 14.75 -14.79
CA ASN A 81 -13.39 13.32 -14.51
C ASN A 81 -13.77 13.05 -13.05
N TYR A 82 -15.05 12.77 -12.81
CA TYR A 82 -15.57 12.29 -11.52
C TYR A 82 -15.16 10.81 -11.32
N GLY A 83 -13.86 10.57 -11.14
CA GLY A 83 -13.33 9.25 -10.79
C GLY A 83 -13.02 9.19 -9.31
N SER A 84 -13.90 8.58 -8.51
CA SER A 84 -13.60 8.25 -7.11
C SER A 84 -12.75 6.97 -7.09
N TYR A 85 -11.46 7.10 -6.79
CA TYR A 85 -10.57 5.94 -6.65
C TYR A 85 -10.47 5.51 -5.20
N LEU A 86 -10.63 4.21 -4.95
CA LEU A 86 -10.38 3.62 -3.64
C LEU A 86 -8.87 3.57 -3.39
N CYS A 87 -8.43 4.36 -2.42
CA CYS A 87 -7.05 4.46 -1.98
C CYS A 87 -6.93 3.90 -0.56
N TYR A 88 -5.76 3.33 -0.27
CA TYR A 88 -5.42 2.98 1.10
C TYR A 88 -4.95 4.24 1.83
N TRP A 89 -5.51 4.43 3.01
CA TRP A 89 -5.18 5.48 3.94
C TRP A 89 -4.55 4.83 5.16
N VAL A 90 -3.31 5.20 5.46
CA VAL A 90 -2.67 4.83 6.71
C VAL A 90 -2.98 5.93 7.73
N GLN A 91 -3.47 5.53 8.89
CA GLN A 91 -3.74 6.39 10.03
C GLN A 91 -2.56 6.31 10.99
N PHE A 92 -2.01 7.45 11.34
CA PHE A 92 -0.95 7.62 12.31
C PHE A 92 -1.47 8.29 13.57
N SER A 93 -1.00 7.82 14.72
CA SER A 93 -1.22 8.51 15.99
C SER A 93 -0.19 9.65 16.12
N PRO A 94 -0.55 10.88 16.56
CA PRO A 94 -1.81 11.25 17.22
C PRO A 94 -2.98 11.72 16.32
N LYS A 95 -2.76 12.31 15.13
CA LYS A 95 -3.85 12.79 14.24
C LYS A 95 -3.48 12.89 12.74
N ASP A 96 -2.49 12.13 12.27
CA ASP A 96 -2.08 12.19 10.86
C ASP A 96 -2.72 11.04 10.07
N ARG A 97 -3.05 11.28 8.81
CA ARG A 97 -3.41 10.21 7.87
C ARG A 97 -2.81 10.50 6.51
N LEU A 98 -2.25 9.49 5.88
CA LEU A 98 -1.67 9.61 4.55
C LEU A 98 -2.33 8.61 3.62
N SER A 99 -2.76 9.07 2.45
CA SER A 99 -3.10 8.18 1.36
C SER A 99 -1.81 7.68 0.71
N PHE A 100 -1.78 6.42 0.32
CA PHE A 100 -0.68 5.87 -0.47
C PHE A 100 -1.21 4.94 -1.55
N SER A 101 -0.51 4.94 -2.68
CA SER A 101 -0.79 4.06 -3.79
C SER A 101 -0.09 2.73 -3.58
N VAL A 102 -0.84 1.65 -3.31
CA VAL A 102 -0.27 0.28 -3.29
C VAL A 102 0.49 -0.04 -4.57
N ARG A 103 -0.01 0.45 -5.72
CA ARG A 103 0.66 0.25 -7.00
C ARG A 103 2.07 0.84 -7.00
N GLU A 104 2.26 2.03 -6.47
CA GLU A 104 3.59 2.67 -6.38
C GLU A 104 4.45 1.97 -5.34
N ALA A 105 3.88 1.63 -4.19
CA ALA A 105 4.59 0.89 -3.14
C ALA A 105 5.17 -0.44 -3.65
N VAL A 106 4.34 -1.23 -4.32
CA VAL A 106 4.78 -2.50 -4.92
C VAL A 106 5.75 -2.27 -6.08
N ASP A 107 5.59 -1.21 -6.88
CA ASP A 107 6.49 -0.93 -8.00
C ASP A 107 7.90 -0.59 -7.52
N GLU A 108 8.03 0.27 -6.49
CA GLU A 108 9.31 0.63 -5.89
C GLU A 108 9.97 -0.59 -5.23
N ILE A 109 9.22 -1.39 -4.47
CA ILE A 109 9.75 -2.62 -3.85
C ILE A 109 10.20 -3.61 -4.92
N ALA A 110 9.40 -3.81 -5.98
CA ALA A 110 9.77 -4.68 -7.09
C ALA A 110 11.00 -4.15 -7.83
N LYS A 111 11.14 -2.84 -8.00
CA LYS A 111 12.30 -2.23 -8.65
C LYS A 111 13.56 -2.50 -7.82
N THR A 112 13.52 -2.25 -6.51
CA THR A 112 14.64 -2.57 -5.63
C THR A 112 14.95 -4.06 -5.59
N ALA A 113 13.94 -4.92 -5.54
CA ALA A 113 14.14 -6.38 -5.59
C ALA A 113 14.77 -6.85 -6.91
N ALA A 114 14.56 -6.14 -8.02
CA ALA A 114 15.22 -6.43 -9.30
C ALA A 114 16.66 -5.93 -9.38
N GLU A 115 17.02 -4.94 -8.55
CA GLU A 115 18.37 -4.35 -8.48
C GLU A 115 19.30 -5.11 -7.52
N GLN A 116 18.75 -5.91 -6.60
CA GLN A 116 19.52 -6.84 -5.77
C GLN A 116 19.89 -8.08 -6.61
N PRO A 117 21.19 -8.33 -6.90
CA PRO A 117 21.64 -9.41 -7.78
C PRO A 117 21.55 -10.82 -7.17
#